data_AF-A0A3C0HJ54-F1
#
_entry.id   AF-A0A3C0HJ54-F1
#
_cell.length_a   1.000
_cell.length_b   1.000
_cell.length_c   1.000
_cell.angle_alpha   90.00
_cell.angle_beta   90.00
_cell.angle_gamma   90.00
#
_symmetry.space_group_name_H-M   'P 1'
#
loop_
_entity.id
_entity.type
_entity.pdbx_description
1 polymer ?
#
loop_
_entity_poly.entity_id
_entity_poly.type
_entity_poly.pdbx_seq_one_letter_code
_entity_poly.pdbx_strand_id
1 'polypeptide(L)'
;MTASSRGEGASIARTVDVELGTRRYPIRIGPGLLDNAAALAALAPGHHVLVVSDANVAPHYLARVEAAFLADSSRRKVASHVLPAGEQEKTLVRFGELMSALAALGASRDATLIALGGGVIGDLTGFAAACWMRGVRFVQLPTTRLAMRDSSVGGKTVT
;
A
#
# COMPACT_ATOMS: atom_id res chain seq x y z
N MET A 1 -3.76 -48.51 -9.76
CA MET A 1 -4.12 -48.10 -8.39
C MET A 1 -2.81 -47.71 -7.71
N THR A 2 -2.41 -46.46 -7.56
CA THR A 2 -3.10 -45.17 -7.52
C THR A 2 -2.16 -44.07 -8.04
N ALA A 3 -2.68 -43.25 -8.95
CA ALA A 3 -2.14 -41.93 -9.27
C ALA A 3 -2.65 -40.91 -8.24
N SER A 4 -1.79 -40.00 -7.78
CA SER A 4 -2.11 -38.68 -7.20
C SER A 4 -0.78 -38.05 -6.75
N SER A 5 -0.43 -36.79 -6.95
CA SER A 5 -1.10 -35.65 -7.56
C SER A 5 -0.05 -34.54 -7.67
N ARG A 6 -0.21 -33.73 -8.72
CA ARG A 6 0.49 -32.47 -8.99
C ARG A 6 0.59 -31.60 -7.72
N GLY A 7 1.79 -31.13 -7.40
CA GLY A 7 2.00 -29.96 -6.57
C GLY A 7 2.27 -28.77 -7.49
N GLU A 8 1.28 -27.89 -7.62
CA GLU A 8 1.32 -26.64 -8.37
C GLU A 8 2.55 -25.79 -8.05
N GLY A 9 3.15 -25.21 -9.09
CA GLY A 9 4.33 -24.37 -8.99
C GLY A 9 4.11 -23.18 -8.06
N ALA A 10 4.72 -23.25 -6.87
CA ALA A 10 4.88 -22.11 -5.97
C ALA A 10 5.71 -21.05 -6.73
N SER A 11 5.03 -20.01 -7.20
CA SER A 11 5.67 -18.89 -7.86
C SER A 11 6.63 -18.22 -6.88
N ILE A 12 7.92 -18.35 -7.15
CA ILE A 12 9.01 -17.79 -6.37
C ILE A 12 8.85 -16.27 -6.25
N ALA A 13 8.37 -15.81 -5.08
CA ALA A 13 8.44 -14.41 -4.71
C ALA A 13 9.90 -14.03 -4.51
N ARG A 14 10.41 -13.14 -5.36
CA ARG A 14 11.75 -12.58 -5.25
C ARG A 14 11.71 -11.38 -4.31
N THR A 15 12.64 -11.33 -3.36
CA THR A 15 12.86 -10.14 -2.53
C THR A 15 14.09 -9.39 -3.06
N VAL A 16 13.98 -8.07 -3.19
CA VAL A 16 15.08 -7.17 -3.50
C VAL A 16 15.19 -6.18 -2.35
N ASP A 17 16.28 -6.25 -1.60
CA ASP A 17 16.54 -5.29 -0.53
C ASP A 17 17.13 -4.01 -1.11
N VAL A 18 16.45 -2.89 -0.87
CA VAL A 18 16.91 -1.57 -1.28
C VAL A 18 17.57 -0.89 -0.10
N GLU A 19 18.86 -0.58 -0.26
CA GLU A 19 19.63 0.20 0.71
C GLU A 19 19.74 1.65 0.23
N LEU A 20 19.10 2.58 0.94
CA LEU A 20 19.17 4.03 0.69
C LEU A 20 19.76 4.68 1.94
N GLY A 21 21.09 4.66 2.03
CA GLY A 21 21.83 5.19 3.19
C GLY A 21 21.47 4.46 4.48
N THR A 22 20.79 5.14 5.41
CA THR A 22 20.38 4.57 6.71
C THR A 22 19.05 3.81 6.66
N ARG A 23 18.34 3.83 5.53
CA ARG A 23 17.04 3.15 5.38
C ARG A 23 17.19 1.91 4.51
N ARG A 24 16.59 0.81 4.98
CA ARG A 24 16.50 -0.46 4.26
C ARG A 24 15.05 -0.89 4.19
N TYR A 25 14.58 -1.27 3.01
CA TYR A 25 13.25 -1.85 2.86
C TYR A 25 13.24 -2.97 1.81
N PRO A 26 12.49 -4.06 2.06
CA PRO A 26 12.37 -5.16 1.11
C PRO A 26 11.31 -4.84 0.05
N ILE A 27 11.65 -5.02 -1.22
CA ILE A 27 10.70 -5.06 -2.32
C ILE A 27 10.39 -6.53 -2.61
N ARG A 28 9.14 -6.95 -2.41
CA ARG A 28 8.69 -8.32 -2.73
C ARG A 28 8.02 -8.32 -4.09
N ILE A 29 8.50 -9.15 -5.00
CA ILE A 29 8.04 -9.26 -6.38
C ILE A 29 7.66 -10.71 -6.66
N GLY A 30 6.39 -10.96 -6.93
CA GLY A 30 5.88 -12.29 -7.24
C GLY A 30 4.39 -12.24 -7.50
N PRO A 31 3.83 -13.22 -8.23
CA PRO A 31 2.38 -13.32 -8.38
C PRO A 31 1.76 -13.81 -7.06
N GLY A 32 0.49 -13.45 -6.83
CA GLY A 32 -0.26 -13.88 -5.65
C GLY A 32 0.20 -13.26 -4.31
N LEU A 33 1.05 -12.23 -4.31
CA LEU A 33 1.52 -11.61 -3.06
C LEU A 33 0.38 -11.00 -2.23
N LEU A 34 -0.69 -10.54 -2.88
CA LEU A 34 -1.88 -10.03 -2.21
C LEU A 34 -2.74 -11.12 -1.57
N ASP A 35 -2.52 -12.39 -1.91
CA ASP A 35 -3.29 -13.52 -1.36
C ASP A 35 -2.75 -13.95 0.01
N ASN A 36 -1.56 -13.48 0.39
CA ASN A 36 -1.00 -13.71 1.71
C ASN A 36 -1.45 -12.61 2.69
N ALA A 37 -2.64 -12.78 3.26
CA ALA A 37 -3.21 -11.84 4.21
C ALA A 37 -2.33 -11.57 5.44
N ALA A 38 -1.66 -12.60 5.98
CA ALA A 38 -0.76 -12.47 7.12
C ALA A 38 0.46 -11.59 6.76
N ALA A 39 1.02 -11.76 5.56
CA ALA A 39 2.11 -10.92 5.08
C ALA A 39 1.68 -9.47 4.88
N LEU A 40 0.46 -9.22 4.39
CA LEU A 40 -0.09 -7.87 4.27
C LEU A 40 -0.32 -7.24 5.64
N ALA A 41 -0.96 -7.96 6.57
CA ALA A 41 -1.25 -7.47 7.91
C ALA A 41 0.03 -7.07 8.68
N ALA A 42 1.12 -7.82 8.49
CA ALA A 42 2.43 -7.51 9.08
C ALA A 42 3.06 -6.19 8.57
N LEU A 43 2.63 -5.66 7.42
CA LEU A 43 3.10 -4.37 6.91
C LEU A 43 2.54 -3.18 7.71
N ALA A 44 1.44 -3.39 8.44
CA ALA A 44 0.77 -2.37 9.22
C ALA A 44 0.59 -2.81 10.69
N PRO A 45 1.65 -2.78 11.52
CA PRO A 45 1.59 -3.22 12.91
C PRO A 45 0.79 -2.28 13.83
N GLY A 46 0.42 -1.09 13.36
CA GLY A 46 -0.36 -0.11 14.12
C GLY A 46 -1.86 -0.35 14.05
N HIS A 47 -2.61 0.42 14.83
CA HIS A 47 -4.07 0.27 14.94
C HIS A 47 -4.84 0.92 13.79
N HIS A 48 -4.26 1.91 13.12
CA HIS A 48 -4.93 2.69 12.09
C HIS A 48 -4.32 2.40 10.72
N VAL A 49 -5.15 2.01 9.77
CA VAL A 49 -4.74 1.77 8.38
C VAL A 49 -5.61 2.59 7.45
N LEU A 50 -4.97 3.41 6.61
CA LEU A 50 -5.65 4.10 5.53
C LEU A 50 -5.16 3.53 4.19
N VAL A 51 -6.05 2.90 3.44
CA VAL A 51 -5.77 2.39 2.10
C VAL A 51 -6.19 3.43 1.07
N VAL A 52 -5.24 3.98 0.33
CA VAL A 52 -5.49 4.95 -0.73
C VAL A 52 -5.39 4.23 -2.07
N SER A 53 -6.41 4.38 -2.91
CA SER A 53 -6.44 3.77 -4.24
C SER A 53 -7.09 4.70 -5.26
N ASP A 54 -7.02 4.33 -6.54
CA ASP A 54 -7.72 5.02 -7.61
C ASP A 54 -8.98 4.23 -8.03
N ALA A 55 -9.89 4.90 -8.72
CA ALA A 55 -11.16 4.34 -9.18
C ALA A 55 -11.02 3.14 -10.14
N ASN A 56 -9.88 3.00 -10.83
CA ASN A 56 -9.63 1.85 -11.72
C ASN A 56 -9.12 0.64 -10.93
N VAL A 57 -8.29 0.87 -9.91
CA VAL A 57 -7.64 -0.20 -9.12
C VAL A 57 -8.53 -0.69 -7.98
N ALA A 58 -9.30 0.22 -7.37
CA ALA A 58 -10.11 -0.10 -6.20
C ALA A 58 -11.08 -1.27 -6.41
N PRO A 59 -11.86 -1.35 -7.52
CA PRO A 59 -12.81 -2.45 -7.73
C PRO A 59 -12.16 -3.84 -7.79
N HIS A 60 -10.87 -3.92 -8.13
CA HIS A 60 -10.18 -5.19 -8.33
C HIS A 60 -9.46 -5.69 -7.08
N TYR A 61 -8.89 -4.78 -6.28
CA TYR A 61 -7.95 -5.14 -5.22
C TYR A 61 -8.32 -4.61 -3.84
N LEU A 62 -9.10 -3.53 -3.73
CA LEU A 62 -9.32 -2.83 -2.45
C LEU A 62 -9.95 -3.75 -1.41
N ALA A 63 -11.04 -4.44 -1.77
CA ALA A 63 -11.74 -5.34 -0.85
C ALA A 63 -10.84 -6.48 -0.33
N ARG A 64 -9.94 -7.00 -1.18
CA ARG A 64 -8.98 -8.04 -0.78
C ARG A 64 -7.95 -7.50 0.23
N VAL A 65 -7.45 -6.30 -0.01
CA VAL A 65 -6.47 -5.64 0.85
C VAL A 65 -7.10 -5.25 2.20
N GLU A 66 -8.30 -4.69 2.19
CA GLU A 66 -9.04 -4.37 3.42
C GLU A 66 -9.33 -5.62 4.26
N ALA A 67 -9.79 -6.70 3.61
CA ALA A 67 -10.04 -7.97 4.28
C ALA A 67 -8.78 -8.52 4.96
N ALA A 68 -7.61 -8.40 4.32
CA ALA A 68 -6.35 -8.83 4.92
C ALA A 68 -6.00 -8.06 6.21
N PHE A 69 -6.25 -6.75 6.25
CA PHE A 69 -5.98 -5.93 7.44
C PHE A 69 -7.02 -6.11 8.55
N LEU A 70 -8.27 -6.44 8.18
CA LEU A 70 -9.35 -6.71 9.15
C LEU A 70 -9.27 -8.12 9.76
N ALA A 71 -8.72 -9.10 9.03
CA ALA A 71 -8.67 -10.49 9.47
C ALA A 71 -7.78 -10.73 10.71
N ASP A 72 -6.76 -9.90 10.91
CA ASP A 72 -5.70 -10.13 11.90
C ASP A 72 -5.98 -9.47 13.26
N SER A 73 -7.00 -8.60 13.38
CA SER A 73 -7.17 -7.82 14.62
C SER A 73 -8.58 -7.25 14.81
N SER A 74 -9.28 -7.70 15.85
CA SER A 74 -10.59 -7.14 16.28
C SER A 74 -10.56 -5.67 16.73
N ARG A 75 -9.38 -5.05 16.82
CA ARG A 75 -9.18 -3.65 17.25
C ARG A 75 -8.56 -2.75 16.18
N ARG A 76 -8.32 -3.23 14.96
CA ARG A 76 -7.73 -2.41 13.88
C ARG A 76 -8.84 -1.60 13.22
N LYS A 77 -8.60 -0.31 13.02
CA LYS A 77 -9.47 0.57 12.23
C LYS A 77 -8.87 0.69 10.84
N VAL A 78 -9.60 0.17 9.87
CA VAL A 78 -9.24 0.26 8.45
C VAL A 78 -10.23 1.21 7.77
N ALA A 79 -9.71 2.20 7.07
CA ALA A 79 -10.48 3.06 6.18
C ALA A 79 -9.83 3.05 4.80
N SER A 80 -10.63 3.36 3.79
CA SER A 80 -10.15 3.54 2.43
C SER A 80 -10.55 4.89 1.86
N HIS A 81 -9.72 5.40 0.97
CA HIS A 81 -9.98 6.61 0.22
C HIS A 81 -9.70 6.34 -1.26
N VAL A 82 -10.75 6.42 -2.08
CA VAL A 82 -10.68 6.14 -3.51
C VAL A 82 -10.73 7.47 -4.26
N LEU A 83 -9.66 7.76 -5.00
CA LEU A 83 -9.51 8.95 -5.82
C LEU A 83 -9.96 8.66 -7.26
N PRO A 84 -10.40 9.68 -8.02
CA PRO A 84 -10.55 9.54 -9.47
C PRO A 84 -9.20 9.15 -10.11
N ALA A 85 -9.25 8.45 -11.24
CA ALA A 85 -8.03 8.08 -11.95
C ALA A 85 -7.55 9.24 -12.85
N GLY A 86 -6.29 9.64 -12.71
CA GLY A 86 -5.65 10.60 -13.61
C GLY A 86 -4.49 11.37 -12.96
N GLU A 87 -3.52 11.82 -13.76
CA GLU A 87 -2.39 12.66 -13.29
C GLU A 87 -2.88 14.03 -12.77
N GLN A 88 -4.00 14.52 -13.32
CA GLN A 88 -4.64 15.78 -12.92
C GLN A 88 -5.09 15.77 -11.46
N GLU A 89 -5.18 14.60 -10.83
CA GLU A 89 -5.58 14.45 -9.43
C GLU A 89 -4.42 14.69 -8.45
N LYS A 90 -3.19 14.91 -8.94
CA LYS A 90 -2.02 15.33 -8.13
C LYS A 90 -2.16 16.79 -7.70
N THR A 91 -3.14 17.05 -6.83
CA THR A 91 -3.46 18.39 -6.33
C THR A 91 -3.40 18.47 -4.81
N LEU A 92 -3.14 19.67 -4.29
CA LEU A 92 -3.20 19.93 -2.84
C LEU A 92 -4.61 19.70 -2.26
N VAL A 93 -5.64 19.75 -3.10
CA VAL A 93 -7.02 19.44 -2.70
C VAL A 93 -7.13 17.96 -2.31
N ARG A 94 -6.62 17.04 -3.14
CA ARG A 94 -6.63 15.61 -2.84
C ARG A 94 -5.77 15.25 -1.63
N PHE A 95 -4.65 15.95 -1.47
CA PHE A 95 -3.87 15.85 -0.24
C PHE A 95 -4.71 16.24 0.99
N GLY A 96 -5.45 17.36 0.92
CA GLY A 96 -6.35 17.79 1.99
C GLY A 96 -7.42 16.75 2.32
N GLU A 97 -8.01 16.12 1.31
CA GLU A 97 -8.99 15.04 1.48
C GLU A 97 -8.38 13.83 2.22
N LEU A 98 -7.14 13.44 1.90
CA LEU A 98 -6.43 12.39 2.64
C LEU A 98 -6.17 12.77 4.10
N MET A 99 -5.78 14.01 4.35
CA MET A 99 -5.56 14.51 5.72
C MET A 99 -6.88 14.52 6.52
N SER A 100 -7.99 14.91 5.89
CA SER A 100 -9.32 14.82 6.47
C SER A 100 -9.74 13.38 6.75
N ALA A 101 -9.43 12.44 5.85
CA ALA A 101 -9.69 11.02 6.06
C ALA A 101 -8.90 10.45 7.25
N LEU A 102 -7.62 10.82 7.39
CA LEU A 102 -6.78 10.46 8.55
C LEU A 102 -7.33 11.05 9.85
N ALA A 103 -7.77 12.31 9.83
CA ALA A 103 -8.38 12.96 10.97
C ALA A 103 -9.69 12.28 11.38
N ALA A 104 -10.55 11.95 10.42
CA ALA A 104 -11.82 11.25 10.66
C ALA A 104 -11.60 9.83 11.21
N LEU A 105 -10.52 9.15 10.78
CA LEU A 105 -10.11 7.86 11.32
C LEU A 105 -9.60 7.94 12.77
N GLY A 106 -9.22 9.14 13.24
CA GLY A 106 -8.53 9.35 14.51
C GLY A 106 -7.11 8.79 14.49
N ALA A 107 -6.45 8.84 13.32
CA ALA A 107 -5.16 8.20 13.09
C ALA A 107 -4.05 8.74 14.01
N SER A 108 -3.45 7.86 14.80
CA SER A 108 -2.29 8.16 15.65
C SER A 108 -0.95 8.01 14.91
N ARG A 109 0.17 8.27 15.59
CA ARG A 109 1.54 8.21 15.03
C ARG A 109 1.98 6.83 14.55
N ASP A 110 1.29 5.78 14.95
CA ASP A 110 1.48 4.39 14.52
C ASP A 110 0.64 4.04 13.28
N ALA A 111 -0.13 5.00 12.75
CA ALA A 111 -0.92 4.80 11.55
C ALA A 111 -0.04 4.36 10.37
N THR A 112 -0.64 3.58 9.48
CA THR A 112 0.02 3.11 8.27
C THR A 112 -0.82 3.50 7.06
N LEU A 113 -0.22 4.25 6.14
CA LEU A 113 -0.82 4.56 4.85
C LEU A 113 -0.36 3.53 3.83
N ILE A 114 -1.32 2.96 3.10
CA ILE A 114 -1.10 1.98 2.04
C ILE A 114 -1.46 2.62 0.71
N ALA A 115 -0.50 2.78 -0.20
CA ALA A 115 -0.74 3.20 -1.57
C ALA A 115 -1.01 1.99 -2.45
N LEU A 116 -2.28 1.75 -2.81
CA LEU A 116 -2.72 0.71 -3.73
C LEU A 116 -3.02 1.33 -5.10
N GLY A 117 -2.03 1.38 -5.98
CA GLY A 117 -2.21 2.03 -7.28
C GLY A 117 -0.92 2.24 -8.06
N GLY A 118 -0.96 3.17 -9.01
CA GLY A 118 0.19 3.64 -9.77
C GLY A 118 1.03 4.70 -9.06
N GLY A 119 1.96 5.34 -9.78
CA GLY A 119 2.87 6.36 -9.25
C GLY A 119 2.17 7.58 -8.64
N VAL A 120 1.05 8.04 -9.22
CA VAL A 120 0.26 9.18 -8.69
C VAL A 120 -0.23 8.91 -7.28
N ILE A 121 -0.85 7.74 -7.06
CA ILE A 121 -1.33 7.32 -5.75
C ILE A 121 -0.15 7.14 -4.79
N GLY A 122 0.96 6.56 -5.27
CA GLY A 122 2.19 6.41 -4.49
C GLY A 122 2.77 7.73 -3.99
N ASP A 123 2.87 8.72 -4.87
CA ASP A 123 3.40 10.06 -4.55
C ASP A 123 2.51 10.79 -3.55
N LEU A 124 1.22 10.88 -3.84
CA LEU A 124 0.26 11.61 -3.01
C LEU A 124 0.17 11.00 -1.60
N THR A 125 0.07 9.67 -1.55
CA THR A 125 -0.01 8.92 -0.28
C THR A 125 1.31 8.99 0.48
N GLY A 126 2.45 8.93 -0.22
CA GLY A 126 3.78 9.07 0.38
C GLY A 126 3.99 10.46 0.98
N PHE A 127 3.53 11.50 0.28
CA PHE A 127 3.55 12.87 0.78
C PHE A 127 2.63 13.05 1.99
N ALA A 128 1.39 12.55 1.93
CA ALA A 128 0.47 12.52 3.08
C ALA A 128 1.07 11.81 4.29
N ALA A 129 1.71 10.66 4.09
CA ALA A 129 2.37 9.91 5.15
C ALA A 129 3.55 10.68 5.77
N ALA A 130 4.32 11.43 4.97
CA ALA A 130 5.40 12.25 5.46
C ALA A 130 4.90 13.46 6.28
N CYS A 131 3.76 14.05 5.89
CA CYS A 131 3.19 15.21 6.57
C CYS A 131 2.43 14.84 7.86
N TRP A 132 1.74 13.71 7.90
CA TRP A 132 0.94 13.32 9.06
C TRP A 132 1.82 13.06 10.29
N MET A 133 1.58 13.78 11.39
CA MET A 133 2.31 13.65 12.67
C MET A 133 3.85 13.64 12.55
N ARG A 134 4.42 14.42 11.61
CA ARG A 134 5.86 14.47 11.28
C ARG A 134 6.42 13.16 10.70
N GLY A 135 5.56 12.32 10.12
CA GLY A 135 5.94 11.09 9.44
C GLY A 135 5.32 9.87 10.09
N VAL A 136 4.56 9.12 9.29
CA VAL A 136 4.02 7.81 9.65
C VAL A 136 4.46 6.73 8.66
N ARG A 137 4.11 5.48 8.94
CA ARG A 137 4.52 4.36 8.10
C ARG A 137 3.80 4.43 6.76
N PHE A 138 4.55 4.17 5.70
CA PHE A 138 4.08 4.18 4.33
C PHE A 138 4.45 2.86 3.64
N VAL A 139 3.50 2.28 2.92
CA VAL A 139 3.66 1.03 2.18
C VAL A 139 3.15 1.24 0.76
N GLN A 140 3.96 0.86 -0.23
CA GLN A 140 3.56 0.87 -1.64
C GLN A 140 3.13 -0.53 -2.08
N LEU A 141 1.93 -0.62 -2.67
CA LEU A 141 1.42 -1.77 -3.40
C LEU A 141 1.25 -1.36 -4.88
N PRO A 142 2.36 -1.25 -5.64
CA PRO A 142 2.32 -0.75 -7.01
C PRO A 142 1.59 -1.74 -7.93
N THR A 143 0.53 -1.28 -8.60
CA THR A 143 -0.28 -2.11 -9.51
C THR A 143 0.07 -1.92 -11.00
N THR A 144 0.98 -1.00 -11.34
CA THR A 144 1.40 -0.72 -12.72
C THR A 144 2.87 -1.09 -12.98
N ARG A 145 3.18 -1.59 -14.19
CA ARG A 145 4.58 -1.96 -14.59
C ARG A 145 5.54 -0.77 -14.61
N LEU A 146 5.03 0.45 -14.79
CA LEU A 146 5.82 1.68 -14.75
C LEU A 146 6.23 2.03 -13.30
N ALA A 147 5.30 1.89 -12.34
CA ALA A 147 5.59 2.12 -10.91
C ALA A 147 6.58 1.08 -10.35
N MET A 148 6.52 -0.17 -10.82
CA MET A 148 7.47 -1.23 -10.44
C MET A 148 8.91 -0.99 -10.95
N ARG A 149 9.11 -0.09 -11.94
CA ARG A 149 10.42 0.20 -12.53
C ARG A 149 10.96 1.59 -12.17
N ASP A 150 10.10 2.58 -11.96
CA ASP A 150 10.51 3.99 -11.73
C ASP A 150 10.13 4.56 -10.35
N SER A 151 9.21 3.93 -9.59
CA SER A 151 8.74 4.50 -8.31
C SER A 151 9.14 3.69 -7.08
N SER A 152 9.57 2.43 -7.24
CA SER A 152 10.02 1.59 -6.13
C SER A 152 11.48 1.82 -5.71
N VAL A 153 12.28 2.44 -6.59
CA VAL A 153 13.67 2.83 -6.31
C VAL A 153 13.82 4.33 -6.58
N GLY A 154 13.71 5.12 -5.51
CA GLY A 154 13.99 6.55 -5.55
C GLY A 154 12.86 7.34 -4.91
N GLY A 155 13.08 7.78 -3.68
CA GLY A 155 12.22 8.75 -2.99
C GLY A 155 12.25 10.13 -3.64
N LYS A 156 11.89 10.22 -4.92
CA LYS A 156 11.70 11.47 -5.64
C LYS A 156 10.27 11.93 -5.44
N THR A 157 10.02 12.56 -4.30
CA THR A 157 8.87 13.45 -4.14
C THR A 157 9.13 14.65 -5.02
N VAL A 158 8.45 14.74 -6.17
CA VAL A 158 8.58 15.90 -7.06
C VAL A 158 7.62 16.98 -6.56
N THR A 159 8.20 18.11 -6.17
CA THR A 159 7.57 19.39 -5.80
C THR A 159 6.75 19.98 -6.95
#